data_AF-A0A950NQB8-F1
#
_entry.id   AF-A0A950NQB8-F1
#
_cell.length_a   1.000
_cell.length_b   1.000
_cell.length_c   1.000
_cell.angle_alpha   90.00
_cell.angle_beta   90.00
_cell.angle_gamma   90.00
#
_symmetry.space_group_name_H-M   'P 1'
#
loop_
_entity.id
_entity.type
_entity.pdbx_description
1 polymer ?
#
loop_
_entity_poly.entity_id
_entity_poly.type
_entity_poly.pdbx_seq_one_letter_code
_entity_poly.pdbx_strand_id
1 'polypeptide(L)'
;LSTIPAHQNVPACPTAANKIVTFTPGWYDDDTGLSNLTNGNCQNAVLWFQPGAYYFDFDMTGGGNVWTVADPSVNIVGGTPKGWSTTSSTRPTIPAPGACKTDADPTPNTGVQFVWGGDSQWLVAAGGVELCASLDANGRELVLYGQKTGSQAPTTTNFDPTGATSISGWASPLSPATSLNAIDGTTTTASLSGAGKTGSLTATGYNLSSIPYGSTINSVQLRVAHRESSPSSVSTLTATVNGTGASCSIPITTRSTLGTDALYNVSCITTLVQLSSMTVTYAGKLTSSGSPSSSLYLDGLELVVNYTPPALRAQSGCITVPGGIWAYQSGACSFVALTSIFGGSFYLNGTVYAPLARLDLELTFSTRVQGTRGIIVRSIGLWDPPGTSTFSTNISVPPAVRSVVFIGLVDGVRRIRAVVNYTDTPSVGSQAVVSNWAVSR
;
A
#
# COMPACT_ATOMS: atom_id res chain seq x y z
N LEU A 1 9.06 -6.05 6.48
CA LEU A 1 9.40 -4.74 5.89
C LEU A 1 9.43 -3.75 7.05
N SER A 2 10.51 -3.00 7.22
CA SER A 2 10.62 -1.98 8.28
C SER A 2 9.93 -0.67 7.91
N THR A 3 9.76 -0.41 6.61
CA THR A 3 9.04 0.74 6.05
C THR A 3 8.17 0.28 4.89
N ILE A 4 7.08 1.00 4.66
CA ILE A 4 6.17 0.72 3.54
C ILE A 4 6.75 1.37 2.29
N PRO A 5 6.75 0.67 1.15
CA PRO A 5 7.17 1.24 -0.13
C PRO A 5 6.35 2.49 -0.49
N ALA A 6 6.91 3.35 -1.34
CA ALA A 6 6.14 4.48 -1.88
C ALA A 6 4.86 3.98 -2.58
N HIS A 7 3.74 4.63 -2.30
CA HIS A 7 2.50 4.42 -3.05
C HIS A 7 2.70 4.83 -4.51
N GLN A 8 2.12 4.06 -5.42
CA GLN A 8 2.17 4.29 -6.85
C GLN A 8 0.75 4.34 -7.39
N ASN A 9 0.47 5.36 -8.20
CA ASN A 9 -0.77 5.40 -8.96
C ASN A 9 -0.69 4.39 -10.11
N VAL A 10 -1.83 3.75 -10.41
CA VAL A 10 -1.94 2.94 -11.62
C VAL A 10 -1.82 3.87 -12.85
N PRO A 11 -0.87 3.61 -13.77
CA PRO A 11 -0.72 4.47 -14.94
C PRO A 11 -1.96 4.39 -15.85
N ALA A 12 -2.32 5.51 -16.47
CA ALA A 12 -3.42 5.51 -17.44
C ALA A 12 -3.08 4.69 -18.70
N CYS A 13 -4.11 4.18 -19.37
CA CYS A 13 -3.94 3.52 -20.66
C CYS A 13 -3.35 4.51 -21.70
N PRO A 14 -2.24 4.18 -22.38
CA PRO A 14 -1.64 5.06 -23.37
C PRO A 14 -2.56 5.23 -24.59
N THR A 15 -2.72 6.49 -24.99
CA THR A 15 -3.34 6.87 -26.27
C THR A 15 -2.37 6.67 -27.45
N ALA A 16 -1.07 6.55 -27.17
CA ALA A 16 -0.02 6.34 -28.15
C ALA A 16 -0.11 4.95 -28.83
N ALA A 17 0.45 4.88 -30.04
CA ALA A 17 0.48 3.66 -30.85
C ALA A 17 1.36 2.54 -30.26
N ASN A 18 2.29 2.88 -29.36
CA ASN A 18 3.17 1.88 -28.74
C ASN A 18 2.48 1.00 -27.69
N LYS A 19 1.37 1.46 -27.11
CA LYS A 19 0.54 0.69 -26.17
C LYS A 19 1.31 0.09 -24.97
N ILE A 20 2.43 0.71 -24.57
CA ILE A 20 3.20 0.27 -23.40
C ILE A 20 2.76 1.05 -22.16
N VAL A 21 2.33 0.34 -21.12
CA VAL A 21 2.01 0.89 -19.80
C VAL A 21 3.18 0.55 -18.87
N THR A 22 3.92 1.55 -18.40
CA THR A 22 5.10 1.33 -17.55
C THR A 22 4.76 1.49 -16.08
N PHE A 23 5.03 0.45 -15.28
CA PHE A 23 4.88 0.44 -13.83
C PHE A 23 6.24 0.59 -13.14
N THR A 24 6.24 1.33 -12.04
CA THR A 24 7.40 1.60 -11.19
C THR A 24 7.29 0.82 -9.86
N PRO A 25 8.39 0.31 -9.30
CA PRO A 25 8.34 -0.40 -8.02
C PRO A 25 7.70 0.43 -6.90
N GLY A 26 6.88 -0.21 -6.06
CA GLY A 26 6.13 0.44 -5.00
C GLY A 26 4.88 -0.33 -4.59
N TRP A 27 4.00 0.33 -3.84
CA TRP A 27 2.72 -0.22 -3.39
C TRP A 27 1.56 0.29 -4.24
N TYR A 28 0.68 -0.62 -4.63
CA TYR A 28 -0.55 -0.40 -5.41
C TYR A 28 -1.75 -0.97 -4.65
N ASP A 29 -2.84 -0.21 -4.61
CA ASP A 29 -4.11 -0.57 -3.97
C ASP A 29 -5.34 -0.40 -4.87
N ASP A 30 -5.15 0.12 -6.08
CA ASP A 30 -6.24 0.36 -7.03
C ASP A 30 -6.46 -0.87 -7.94
N ASP A 31 -7.16 -1.88 -7.40
CA ASP A 31 -7.57 -3.08 -8.14
C ASP A 31 -8.45 -2.75 -9.36
N THR A 32 -9.28 -1.72 -9.23
CA THR A 32 -10.17 -1.22 -10.27
C THR A 32 -9.36 -0.62 -11.42
N GLY A 33 -8.38 0.23 -11.15
CA GLY A 33 -7.46 0.78 -12.14
C GLY A 33 -6.68 -0.30 -12.86
N LEU A 34 -6.10 -1.26 -12.12
CA LEU A 34 -5.37 -2.40 -12.71
C LEU A 34 -6.28 -3.26 -13.59
N SER A 35 -7.49 -3.58 -13.12
CA SER A 35 -8.47 -4.35 -13.88
C SER A 35 -8.95 -3.59 -15.12
N ASN A 36 -9.12 -2.27 -15.04
CA ASN A 36 -9.46 -1.45 -16.20
C ASN A 36 -8.40 -1.56 -17.31
N LEU A 37 -7.11 -1.62 -16.95
CA LEU A 37 -6.04 -1.83 -17.94
C LEU A 37 -6.03 -3.22 -18.56
N THR A 38 -6.65 -4.22 -17.91
CA THR A 38 -6.47 -5.64 -18.25
C THR A 38 -7.78 -6.37 -18.57
N ASN A 39 -8.91 -5.66 -18.54
CA ASN A 39 -10.26 -6.17 -18.77
C ASN A 39 -10.99 -5.38 -19.89
N GLY A 40 -10.31 -5.15 -21.01
CA GLY A 40 -10.92 -4.67 -22.25
C GLY A 40 -10.89 -3.15 -22.50
N ASN A 41 -10.59 -2.32 -21.49
CA ASN A 41 -10.50 -0.87 -21.67
C ASN A 41 -9.11 -0.40 -22.18
N CYS A 42 -8.11 -1.27 -22.15
CA CYS A 42 -6.77 -1.00 -22.69
C CYS A 42 -6.30 -2.13 -23.63
N GLN A 43 -7.06 -2.34 -24.70
CA GLN A 43 -6.78 -3.39 -25.68
C GLN A 43 -5.39 -3.25 -26.29
N ASN A 44 -4.78 -4.41 -26.56
CA ASN A 44 -3.47 -4.57 -27.12
C ASN A 44 -2.36 -3.91 -26.27
N ALA A 45 -2.57 -3.71 -24.96
CA ALA A 45 -1.54 -3.14 -24.11
C ALA A 45 -0.45 -4.14 -23.73
N VAL A 46 0.76 -3.62 -23.52
CA VAL A 46 1.85 -4.30 -22.82
C VAL A 46 2.05 -3.59 -21.50
N LEU A 47 1.65 -4.23 -20.41
CA LEU A 47 1.90 -3.74 -19.05
C LEU A 47 3.29 -4.21 -18.63
N TRP A 48 4.24 -3.30 -18.65
CA TRP A 48 5.62 -3.57 -18.28
C TRP A 48 5.90 -3.13 -16.85
N PHE A 49 6.22 -4.10 -16.01
CA PHE A 49 6.68 -3.88 -14.65
C PHE A 49 8.22 -3.82 -14.67
N GLN A 50 8.76 -2.62 -14.45
CA GLN A 50 10.20 -2.41 -14.33
C GLN A 50 10.81 -3.28 -13.23
N PRO A 51 12.10 -3.65 -13.31
CA PRO A 51 12.73 -4.44 -12.27
C PRO A 51 12.58 -3.83 -10.87
N GLY A 52 12.19 -4.64 -9.88
CA GLY A 52 11.97 -4.22 -8.50
C GLY A 52 10.82 -4.95 -7.78
N ALA A 53 10.49 -4.49 -6.57
CA ALA A 53 9.43 -5.08 -5.76
C ALA A 53 8.12 -4.29 -5.88
N TYR A 54 7.03 -5.01 -6.10
CA TYR A 54 5.67 -4.49 -6.23
C TYR A 54 4.82 -5.08 -5.13
N TYR A 55 4.03 -4.25 -4.48
CA TYR A 55 3.20 -4.66 -3.35
C TYR A 55 1.75 -4.38 -3.68
N PHE A 56 0.91 -5.40 -3.62
CA PHE A 56 -0.51 -5.32 -3.90
C PHE A 56 -1.28 -5.58 -2.61
N ASP A 57 -2.04 -4.59 -2.16
CA ASP A 57 -2.93 -4.70 -1.01
C ASP A 57 -4.16 -3.80 -1.22
N PHE A 58 -5.22 -4.37 -1.79
CA PHE A 58 -6.34 -3.61 -2.38
C PHE A 58 -7.40 -3.15 -1.37
N ASP A 59 -7.62 -3.92 -0.30
CA ASP A 59 -8.59 -3.58 0.76
C ASP A 59 -7.96 -2.68 1.85
N MET A 60 -6.99 -1.84 1.48
CA MET A 60 -6.48 -0.78 2.37
C MET A 60 -7.27 0.54 2.25
N THR A 61 -7.95 0.75 1.12
CA THR A 61 -8.76 1.96 0.87
C THR A 61 -10.25 1.66 0.63
N GLY A 62 -10.68 0.41 0.86
CA GLY A 62 -12.09 -0.01 0.77
C GLY A 62 -12.58 -0.31 -0.65
N GLY A 63 -11.68 -0.70 -1.55
CA GLY A 63 -11.99 -1.12 -2.92
C GLY A 63 -12.39 -2.60 -3.04
N GLY A 64 -12.38 -3.13 -4.27
CA GLY A 64 -12.42 -4.57 -4.47
C GLY A 64 -11.10 -5.21 -4.03
N ASN A 65 -11.00 -6.53 -4.15
CA ASN A 65 -9.80 -7.28 -3.79
C ASN A 65 -9.26 -8.13 -4.93
N VAL A 66 -9.70 -7.92 -6.18
CA VAL A 66 -9.33 -8.78 -7.32
C VAL A 66 -8.84 -7.94 -8.49
N TRP A 67 -7.54 -8.07 -8.80
CA TRP A 67 -7.03 -7.65 -10.09
C TRP A 67 -7.39 -8.70 -11.14
N THR A 68 -8.23 -8.33 -12.12
CA THR A 68 -8.71 -9.23 -13.17
C THR A 68 -8.08 -8.94 -14.53
N VAL A 69 -7.43 -9.95 -15.12
CA VAL A 69 -6.89 -9.94 -16.48
C VAL A 69 -7.79 -10.81 -17.37
N ALA A 70 -8.60 -10.19 -18.21
CA ALA A 70 -9.59 -10.89 -19.05
C ALA A 70 -9.56 -10.46 -20.53
N ASP A 71 -8.67 -9.55 -20.90
CA ASP A 71 -8.42 -9.18 -22.29
C ASP A 71 -7.32 -10.08 -22.92
N PRO A 72 -7.65 -10.91 -23.93
CA PRO A 72 -6.68 -11.80 -24.56
C PRO A 72 -5.56 -11.09 -25.33
N SER A 73 -5.74 -9.80 -25.65
CA SER A 73 -4.76 -9.00 -26.38
C SER A 73 -3.69 -8.36 -25.48
N VAL A 74 -3.90 -8.40 -24.16
CA VAL A 74 -3.02 -7.79 -23.17
C VAL A 74 -1.87 -8.73 -22.80
N ASN A 75 -0.68 -8.15 -22.63
CA ASN A 75 0.51 -8.85 -22.13
C ASN A 75 1.04 -8.14 -20.89
N ILE A 76 1.26 -8.88 -19.80
CA ILE A 76 1.89 -8.42 -18.57
C ILE A 76 3.30 -9.01 -18.54
N VAL A 77 4.31 -8.14 -18.52
CA VAL A 77 5.72 -8.55 -18.50
C VAL A 77 6.43 -7.91 -17.33
N GLY A 78 7.05 -8.72 -16.48
CA GLY A 78 7.80 -8.26 -15.31
C GLY A 78 9.29 -8.53 -15.43
N GLY A 79 10.11 -7.49 -15.31
CA GLY A 79 11.56 -7.58 -15.27
C GLY A 79 12.23 -6.90 -16.48
N THR A 80 13.49 -7.23 -16.72
CA THR A 80 14.24 -6.68 -17.85
C THR A 80 13.71 -7.28 -19.16
N PRO A 81 13.28 -6.47 -20.15
CA PRO A 81 12.80 -6.94 -21.45
C PRO A 81 13.82 -7.84 -22.18
N LYS A 82 13.32 -8.89 -22.85
CA LYS A 82 14.10 -9.80 -23.69
C LYS A 82 13.48 -9.91 -25.09
N GLY A 83 14.22 -9.48 -26.10
CA GLY A 83 13.77 -9.56 -27.51
C GLY A 83 12.72 -8.50 -27.91
N TRP A 84 12.44 -7.51 -27.06
CA TRP A 84 11.56 -6.38 -27.38
C TRP A 84 12.06 -5.09 -26.71
N SER A 85 11.55 -3.94 -27.15
CA SER A 85 11.96 -2.61 -26.67
C SER A 85 10.80 -1.84 -26.05
N THR A 86 11.06 -1.19 -24.91
CA THR A 86 10.12 -0.32 -24.19
C THR A 86 9.99 1.07 -24.80
N THR A 87 10.87 1.41 -25.76
CA THR A 87 10.86 2.69 -26.49
C THR A 87 10.35 2.55 -27.92
N SER A 88 9.78 1.40 -28.27
CA SER A 88 9.18 1.18 -29.59
C SER A 88 8.09 2.22 -29.87
N SER A 89 7.99 2.68 -31.13
CA SER A 89 6.95 3.63 -31.57
C SER A 89 5.60 2.96 -31.82
N THR A 90 5.61 1.64 -32.05
CA THR A 90 4.43 0.78 -32.18
C THR A 90 4.45 -0.32 -31.14
N ARG A 91 3.30 -0.97 -30.91
CA ARG A 91 3.20 -2.07 -29.97
C ARG A 91 4.22 -3.17 -30.31
N PRO A 92 5.15 -3.50 -29.40
CA PRO A 92 6.11 -4.56 -29.65
C PRO A 92 5.40 -5.93 -29.70
N THR A 93 5.95 -6.83 -30.51
CA THR A 93 5.63 -8.25 -30.42
C THR A 93 6.27 -8.81 -29.16
N ILE A 94 5.46 -9.44 -28.29
CA ILE A 94 5.93 -10.03 -27.04
C ILE A 94 6.14 -11.53 -27.24
N PRO A 95 7.38 -12.05 -27.07
CA PRO A 95 7.63 -13.49 -27.05
C PRO A 95 6.91 -14.16 -25.88
N ALA A 96 6.39 -15.37 -26.07
CA ALA A 96 5.71 -16.12 -25.01
C ALA A 96 5.99 -17.63 -25.14
N PRO A 97 6.85 -18.24 -24.30
CA PRO A 97 7.67 -17.60 -23.26
C PRO A 97 8.88 -16.85 -23.82
N GLY A 98 9.57 -16.09 -22.97
CA GLY A 98 10.82 -15.40 -23.26
C GLY A 98 10.72 -13.88 -23.32
N ALA A 99 9.65 -13.28 -22.78
CA ALA A 99 9.45 -11.83 -22.75
C ALA A 99 10.41 -11.11 -21.78
N CYS A 100 10.88 -11.76 -20.73
CA CYS A 100 11.82 -11.17 -19.78
C CYS A 100 13.10 -12.00 -19.64
N LYS A 101 14.18 -11.33 -19.23
CA LYS A 101 15.46 -11.98 -18.95
C LYS A 101 15.43 -12.72 -17.62
N THR A 102 16.10 -13.86 -17.59
CA THR A 102 16.31 -14.72 -16.42
C THR A 102 17.76 -14.67 -15.94
N ASP A 103 18.10 -15.36 -14.86
CA ASP A 103 19.47 -15.51 -14.37
C ASP A 103 20.41 -16.20 -15.39
N ALA A 104 19.85 -16.97 -16.32
CA ALA A 104 20.61 -17.57 -17.43
C ALA A 104 20.95 -16.58 -18.57
N ASP A 105 20.34 -15.39 -18.58
CA ASP A 105 20.57 -14.37 -19.61
C ASP A 105 21.65 -13.35 -19.20
N PRO A 106 22.34 -12.71 -20.16
CA PRO A 106 23.33 -11.66 -19.87
C PRO A 106 22.73 -10.45 -19.15
N THR A 107 23.52 -9.88 -18.24
CA THR A 107 23.16 -8.67 -17.49
C THR A 107 22.93 -7.45 -18.41
N PRO A 108 22.07 -6.47 -18.01
CA PRO A 108 21.18 -6.52 -16.85
C PRO A 108 20.09 -7.58 -17.07
N ASN A 109 19.82 -8.38 -16.04
CA ASN A 109 18.81 -9.45 -16.01
C ASN A 109 17.97 -9.36 -14.72
N THR A 110 17.79 -8.13 -14.22
CA THR A 110 17.00 -7.87 -13.03
C THR A 110 15.52 -8.10 -13.34
N GLY A 111 14.88 -8.83 -12.44
CA GLY A 111 13.47 -9.20 -12.46
C GLY A 111 12.61 -8.42 -11.46
N VAL A 112 11.41 -8.93 -11.24
CA VAL A 112 10.40 -8.40 -10.32
C VAL A 112 10.09 -9.37 -9.19
N GLN A 113 9.56 -8.81 -8.09
CA GLN A 113 8.87 -9.58 -7.07
C GLN A 113 7.49 -8.96 -6.84
N PHE A 114 6.43 -9.73 -7.02
CA PHE A 114 5.07 -9.31 -6.66
C PHE A 114 4.74 -9.86 -5.28
N VAL A 115 4.57 -8.95 -4.34
CA VAL A 115 4.19 -9.21 -2.96
C VAL A 115 2.71 -8.89 -2.79
N TRP A 116 1.96 -9.77 -2.14
CA TRP A 116 0.53 -9.56 -1.93
C TRP A 116 0.19 -9.61 -0.46
N GLY A 117 -0.53 -8.58 -0.02
CA GLY A 117 -1.02 -8.41 1.34
C GLY A 117 -2.53 -8.61 1.44
N GLY A 118 -2.98 -8.88 2.66
CA GLY A 118 -4.38 -9.12 2.97
C GLY A 118 -4.96 -10.23 2.11
N ASP A 119 -6.21 -10.04 1.68
CA ASP A 119 -6.99 -10.95 0.84
C ASP A 119 -6.95 -10.57 -0.64
N SER A 120 -5.91 -9.83 -1.07
CA SER A 120 -5.73 -9.42 -2.46
C SER A 120 -5.49 -10.62 -3.37
N GLN A 121 -6.18 -10.65 -4.51
CA GLN A 121 -6.22 -11.76 -5.45
C GLN A 121 -5.81 -11.31 -6.85
N TRP A 122 -5.23 -12.24 -7.59
CA TRP A 122 -4.98 -12.10 -9.03
C TRP A 122 -5.79 -13.13 -9.81
N LEU A 123 -6.75 -12.65 -10.61
CA LEU A 123 -7.50 -13.50 -11.54
C LEU A 123 -6.97 -13.29 -12.95
N VAL A 124 -6.41 -14.33 -13.55
CA VAL A 124 -5.99 -14.33 -14.96
C VAL A 124 -6.95 -15.23 -15.74
N ALA A 125 -7.93 -14.60 -16.38
CA ALA A 125 -8.95 -15.24 -17.20
C ALA A 125 -8.59 -15.31 -18.70
N ALA A 126 -7.73 -14.38 -19.16
CA ALA A 126 -7.19 -14.37 -20.51
C ALA A 126 -5.85 -13.61 -20.56
N GLY A 127 -5.24 -13.56 -21.73
CA GLY A 127 -4.04 -12.75 -22.00
C GLY A 127 -2.73 -13.48 -21.69
N GLY A 128 -1.63 -12.75 -21.81
CA GLY A 128 -0.28 -13.26 -21.54
C GLY A 128 0.31 -12.65 -20.28
N VAL A 129 0.90 -13.47 -19.42
CA VAL A 129 1.67 -13.08 -18.24
C VAL A 129 3.02 -13.76 -18.29
N GLU A 130 4.09 -12.99 -18.18
CA GLU A 130 5.43 -13.51 -17.94
C GLU A 130 6.18 -12.64 -16.93
N LEU A 131 6.54 -13.24 -15.79
CA LEU A 131 7.30 -12.57 -14.74
C LEU A 131 8.64 -13.29 -14.53
N CYS A 132 9.73 -12.53 -14.53
CA CYS A 132 11.06 -13.03 -14.17
C CYS A 132 11.49 -12.44 -12.84
N ALA A 133 11.97 -13.26 -11.92
CA ALA A 133 12.50 -12.81 -10.63
C ALA A 133 13.99 -12.43 -10.71
N SER A 134 14.43 -11.63 -9.74
CA SER A 134 15.86 -11.47 -9.43
C SER A 134 16.26 -12.39 -8.29
N LEU A 135 17.54 -12.77 -8.24
CA LEU A 135 18.16 -13.25 -7.02
C LEU A 135 18.14 -12.15 -5.95
N ASP A 136 17.58 -12.46 -4.79
CA ASP A 136 17.68 -11.61 -3.61
C ASP A 136 19.03 -11.75 -2.89
N ALA A 137 19.23 -11.00 -1.80
CA ALA A 137 20.48 -11.03 -1.02
C ALA A 137 20.83 -12.42 -0.45
N ASN A 138 19.88 -13.35 -0.41
CA ASN A 138 20.09 -14.73 0.04
C ASN A 138 20.13 -15.72 -1.13
N GLY A 139 20.22 -15.24 -2.37
CA GLY A 139 20.23 -16.08 -3.57
C GLY A 139 18.88 -16.73 -3.90
N ARG A 140 17.77 -16.17 -3.41
CA ARG A 140 16.42 -16.68 -3.70
C ARG A 140 15.80 -15.90 -4.85
N GLU A 141 15.15 -16.59 -5.78
CA GLU A 141 14.39 -15.97 -6.86
C GLU A 141 12.91 -16.03 -6.53
N LEU A 142 12.37 -15.00 -5.87
CA LEU A 142 10.97 -14.93 -5.48
C LEU A 142 10.21 -14.06 -6.49
N VAL A 143 9.31 -14.68 -7.27
CA VAL A 143 8.50 -13.95 -8.26
C VAL A 143 7.14 -13.56 -7.69
N LEU A 144 6.52 -14.46 -6.93
CA LEU A 144 5.28 -14.20 -6.19
C LEU A 144 5.50 -14.47 -4.71
N TYR A 145 5.06 -13.57 -3.85
CA TYR A 145 5.23 -13.68 -2.41
C TYR A 145 3.97 -13.26 -1.65
N GLY A 146 3.44 -14.14 -0.79
CA GLY A 146 2.42 -13.81 0.18
C GLY A 146 3.05 -13.15 1.41
N GLN A 147 2.63 -11.93 1.72
CA GLN A 147 3.18 -11.16 2.83
C GLN A 147 2.96 -11.90 4.16
N LYS A 148 4.01 -12.12 4.95
CA LYS A 148 3.90 -12.91 6.20
C LYS A 148 3.39 -12.10 7.39
N THR A 149 3.79 -10.83 7.44
CA THR A 149 3.61 -9.97 8.60
C THR A 149 3.19 -8.60 8.13
N GLY A 150 2.41 -7.92 8.96
CA GLY A 150 1.82 -6.65 8.62
C GLY A 150 0.87 -6.28 9.73
N SER A 151 1.24 -5.29 10.51
CA SER A 151 0.36 -4.69 11.50
C SER A 151 0.40 -3.20 11.28
N GLN A 152 -0.77 -2.60 11.25
CA GLN A 152 -0.91 -1.17 11.39
C GLN A 152 -0.59 -0.80 12.84
N ALA A 153 0.23 0.23 13.04
CA ALA A 153 0.55 0.75 14.36
C ALA A 153 0.31 2.25 14.35
N PRO A 154 -0.43 2.81 15.32
CA PRO A 154 -0.57 4.25 15.46
C PRO A 154 0.78 4.93 15.62
N THR A 155 0.96 6.03 14.88
CA THR A 155 2.13 6.90 14.92
C THR A 155 1.69 8.30 15.33
N THR A 156 2.50 8.98 16.13
CA THR A 156 2.32 10.39 16.49
C THR A 156 3.41 11.22 15.82
N THR A 157 3.05 12.34 15.22
CA THR A 157 4.01 13.30 14.67
C THR A 157 3.59 14.72 15.03
N ASN A 158 4.59 15.54 15.33
CA ASN A 158 4.41 16.95 15.65
C ASN A 158 4.76 17.79 14.43
N PHE A 159 3.98 18.85 14.21
CA PHE A 159 4.17 19.76 13.11
C PHE A 159 4.17 21.18 13.63
N ASP A 160 5.29 21.86 13.43
CA ASP A 160 5.44 23.28 13.72
C ASP A 160 5.11 24.11 12.47
N PRO A 161 4.60 25.34 12.65
CA PRO A 161 4.43 26.28 11.54
C PRO A 161 5.80 26.81 11.11
N THR A 162 5.88 27.32 9.88
CA THR A 162 7.11 27.92 9.35
C THR A 162 6.98 29.43 9.12
N GLY A 163 5.79 29.98 9.36
CA GLY A 163 5.53 31.41 9.24
C GLY A 163 4.16 31.82 9.77
N ALA A 164 3.86 33.11 9.63
CA ALA A 164 2.57 33.69 9.99
C ALA A 164 2.09 34.71 8.96
N THR A 165 0.77 34.85 8.87
CA THR A 165 0.04 35.78 8.01
C THR A 165 -1.08 36.46 8.80
N SER A 166 -1.77 37.42 8.18
CA SER A 166 -2.92 38.12 8.78
C SER A 166 -2.64 38.67 10.18
N ILE A 167 -1.47 39.28 10.35
CA ILE A 167 -0.97 39.75 11.64
C ILE A 167 -1.63 41.09 12.01
N SER A 168 -2.25 41.15 13.19
CA SER A 168 -2.89 42.36 13.73
C SER A 168 -2.65 42.49 15.23
N GLY A 169 -2.20 43.66 15.69
CA GLY A 169 -1.88 43.90 17.10
C GLY A 169 -0.53 43.32 17.57
N TRP A 170 0.15 42.53 16.72
CA TRP A 170 1.53 42.07 16.91
C TRP A 170 2.49 42.92 16.06
N ALA A 171 3.80 42.78 16.31
CA ALA A 171 4.81 43.28 15.39
C ALA A 171 4.66 42.62 14.00
N SER A 172 4.76 43.41 12.92
CA SER A 172 4.73 42.93 11.55
C SER A 172 5.92 43.51 10.77
N PRO A 173 6.95 42.70 10.43
CA PRO A 173 7.05 41.25 10.65
C PRO A 173 7.18 40.88 12.14
N LEU A 174 6.95 39.60 12.47
CA LEU A 174 7.18 39.08 13.82
C LEU A 174 8.65 39.27 14.22
N SER A 175 8.89 39.53 15.51
CA SER A 175 10.23 39.68 16.08
C SER A 175 10.34 38.87 17.37
N PRO A 176 11.18 37.82 17.41
CA PRO A 176 11.95 37.25 16.30
C PRO A 176 11.06 36.65 15.19
N ALA A 177 11.54 36.59 13.95
CA ALA A 177 10.78 36.05 12.82
C ALA A 177 10.44 34.55 12.96
N THR A 178 11.23 33.82 13.76
CA THR A 178 11.12 32.37 13.99
C THR A 178 10.41 32.01 15.30
N SER A 179 9.85 33.00 15.99
CA SER A 179 9.18 32.84 17.31
C SER A 179 7.92 31.97 17.33
N LEU A 180 7.56 31.35 16.21
CA LEU A 180 6.47 30.37 16.14
C LEU A 180 6.96 28.99 15.66
N ASN A 181 8.21 28.87 15.22
CA ASN A 181 8.71 27.69 14.51
C ASN A 181 8.98 26.49 15.44
N ALA A 182 8.95 26.70 16.75
CA ALA A 182 9.07 25.68 17.77
C ALA A 182 8.55 26.24 19.10
N ILE A 183 8.15 25.36 20.02
CA ILE A 183 7.93 25.73 21.42
C ILE A 183 9.29 25.65 22.13
N ASP A 184 10.02 26.78 22.21
CA ASP A 184 11.40 26.83 22.71
C ASP A 184 11.67 27.94 23.74
N GLY A 185 10.64 28.69 24.13
CA GLY A 185 10.72 29.83 25.04
C GLY A 185 10.88 31.19 24.35
N THR A 186 11.05 31.22 23.02
CA THR A 186 11.19 32.45 22.22
C THR A 186 9.84 33.03 21.84
N THR A 187 9.36 34.00 22.60
CA THR A 187 8.03 34.57 22.36
C THR A 187 8.02 35.72 21.35
N THR A 188 6.99 35.81 20.52
CA THR A 188 6.50 37.08 19.94
C THR A 188 5.50 37.73 20.88
N THR A 189 5.27 39.06 20.73
CA THR A 189 4.40 39.83 21.63
C THR A 189 3.40 40.72 20.88
N ALA A 190 2.15 40.71 21.34
CA ALA A 190 1.13 41.72 21.02
C ALA A 190 0.82 42.55 22.26
N SER A 191 1.10 43.85 22.20
CA SER A 191 0.77 44.79 23.29
C SER A 191 -0.58 45.44 23.03
N LEU A 192 -1.60 45.05 23.78
CA LEU A 192 -2.97 45.51 23.59
C LEU A 192 -3.35 46.52 24.70
N SER A 193 -4.03 47.61 24.32
CA SER A 193 -4.54 48.60 25.25
C SER A 193 -5.84 49.21 24.75
N GLY A 194 -6.84 49.28 25.63
CA GLY A 194 -8.17 49.83 25.36
C GLY A 194 -9.26 48.77 25.24
N ALA A 195 -10.49 49.19 25.52
CA ALA A 195 -11.66 48.31 25.56
C ALA A 195 -11.87 47.55 24.24
N GLY A 196 -12.05 46.22 24.33
CA GLY A 196 -12.40 45.36 23.20
C GLY A 196 -11.32 45.19 22.13
N LYS A 197 -10.09 45.69 22.36
CA LYS A 197 -8.99 45.52 21.41
C LYS A 197 -8.63 44.05 21.24
N THR A 198 -8.26 43.69 20.02
CA THR A 198 -7.95 42.32 19.63
C THR A 198 -6.54 42.28 19.03
N GLY A 199 -5.77 41.27 19.43
CA GLY A 199 -4.55 40.85 18.74
C GLY A 199 -4.78 39.49 18.09
N SER A 200 -4.33 39.31 16.85
CA SER A 200 -4.53 38.08 16.09
C SER A 200 -3.37 37.82 15.14
N LEU A 201 -2.99 36.57 14.95
CA LEU A 201 -2.10 36.12 13.87
C LEU A 201 -2.55 34.74 13.38
N THR A 202 -2.22 34.42 12.13
CA THR A 202 -2.50 33.10 11.54
C THR A 202 -1.20 32.40 11.21
N ALA A 203 -0.85 31.36 11.96
CA ALA A 203 0.28 30.49 11.69
C ALA A 203 0.02 29.61 10.45
N THR A 204 1.03 29.47 9.61
CA THR A 204 0.97 28.78 8.32
C THR A 204 2.20 27.89 8.10
N GLY A 205 2.14 27.05 7.07
CA GLY A 205 3.30 26.30 6.59
C GLY A 205 3.64 25.05 7.42
N TYR A 206 2.62 24.40 8.00
CA TYR A 206 2.76 23.09 8.61
C TYR A 206 3.12 22.04 7.54
N ASN A 207 4.32 21.47 7.61
CA ASN A 207 4.80 20.50 6.61
C ASN A 207 4.27 19.08 6.89
N LEU A 208 3.06 18.80 6.42
CA LEU A 208 2.38 17.52 6.66
C LEU A 208 2.75 16.41 5.65
N SER A 209 3.74 16.65 4.78
CA SER A 209 4.17 15.71 3.73
C SER A 209 4.80 14.41 4.26
N SER A 210 5.17 14.37 5.55
CA SER A 210 5.69 13.16 6.20
C SER A 210 4.62 12.13 6.56
N ILE A 211 3.33 12.52 6.58
CA ILE A 211 2.23 11.58 6.80
C ILE A 211 2.03 10.77 5.51
N PRO A 212 2.21 9.44 5.53
CA PRO A 212 2.07 8.62 4.33
C PRO A 212 0.67 8.74 3.72
N TYR A 213 0.60 8.69 2.38
CA TYR A 213 -0.67 8.58 1.66
C TYR A 213 -1.47 7.37 2.17
N GLY A 214 -2.80 7.50 2.23
CA GLY A 214 -3.70 6.46 2.75
C GLY A 214 -3.74 6.34 4.28
N SER A 215 -3.02 7.19 5.02
CA SER A 215 -3.07 7.17 6.49
C SER A 215 -4.46 7.52 7.01
N THR A 216 -4.93 6.76 7.99
CA THR A 216 -6.15 7.10 8.75
C THR A 216 -5.78 8.08 9.86
N ILE A 217 -6.44 9.23 9.93
CA ILE A 217 -6.23 10.20 11.01
C ILE A 217 -7.01 9.73 12.24
N ASN A 218 -6.29 9.37 13.30
CA ASN A 218 -6.90 8.93 14.55
C ASN A 218 -7.35 10.13 15.39
N SER A 219 -6.53 11.18 15.42
CA SER A 219 -6.86 12.46 16.06
C SER A 219 -5.91 13.56 15.62
N VAL A 220 -6.40 14.79 15.57
CA VAL A 220 -5.57 16.01 15.51
C VAL A 220 -5.72 16.75 16.83
N GLN A 221 -4.61 17.22 17.38
CA GLN A 221 -4.57 18.01 18.59
C GLN A 221 -3.72 19.26 18.37
N LEU A 222 -4.01 20.31 19.14
CA LEU A 222 -3.25 21.55 19.16
C LEU A 222 -2.54 21.68 20.51
N ARG A 223 -1.26 21.99 20.47
CA ARG A 223 -0.46 22.41 21.62
C ARG A 223 -0.12 23.88 21.47
N VAL A 224 -0.38 24.66 22.52
CA VAL A 224 -0.14 26.11 22.55
C VAL A 224 0.81 26.43 23.69
N ALA A 225 1.84 27.22 23.41
CA ALA A 225 2.72 27.77 24.43
C ALA A 225 2.62 29.29 24.45
N HIS A 226 2.17 29.85 25.58
CA HIS A 226 1.83 31.28 25.66
C HIS A 226 1.87 31.81 27.11
N ARG A 227 1.64 33.12 27.27
CA ARG A 227 1.21 33.78 28.51
C ARG A 227 0.59 35.14 28.25
N GLU A 228 -0.11 35.66 29.24
CA GLU A 228 -0.65 37.02 29.28
C GLU A 228 -0.05 37.79 30.45
N SER A 229 0.30 39.07 30.25
CA SER A 229 0.76 39.91 31.36
C SER A 229 -0.34 40.22 32.37
N SER A 230 -1.61 40.23 31.93
CA SER A 230 -2.79 40.44 32.78
C SER A 230 -3.93 39.52 32.30
N PRO A 231 -3.95 38.23 32.72
CA PRO A 231 -4.95 37.26 32.26
C PRO A 231 -6.40 37.71 32.48
N SER A 232 -6.69 38.40 33.59
CA SER A 232 -8.02 38.93 33.92
C SER A 232 -8.50 40.04 32.97
N SER A 233 -7.59 40.65 32.22
CA SER A 233 -7.91 41.69 31.23
C SER A 233 -8.27 41.11 29.86
N VAL A 234 -8.07 39.80 29.65
CA VAL A 234 -8.39 39.10 28.39
C VAL A 234 -9.75 38.41 28.53
N SER A 235 -10.74 38.90 27.75
CA SER A 235 -12.10 38.38 27.76
C SER A 235 -12.28 37.09 26.96
N THR A 236 -11.54 36.95 25.86
CA THR A 236 -11.55 35.74 25.03
C THR A 236 -10.14 35.47 24.54
N LEU A 237 -9.72 34.21 24.62
CA LEU A 237 -8.52 33.70 24.00
C LEU A 237 -8.88 32.44 23.23
N THR A 238 -8.62 32.42 21.93
CA THR A 238 -9.08 31.36 21.04
C THR A 238 -8.02 30.99 20.02
N ALA A 239 -7.92 29.70 19.72
CA ALA A 239 -7.23 29.19 18.55
C ALA A 239 -8.26 28.66 17.55
N THR A 240 -8.26 29.15 16.32
CA THR A 240 -9.11 28.62 15.25
C THR A 240 -8.25 27.80 14.31
N VAL A 241 -8.49 26.49 14.26
CA VAL A 241 -7.77 25.57 13.38
C VAL A 241 -8.60 25.40 12.11
N ASN A 242 -8.00 25.73 10.97
CA ASN A 242 -8.64 25.58 9.66
C ASN A 242 -7.86 24.56 8.83
N GLY A 243 -8.59 23.62 8.25
CA GLY A 243 -8.13 22.72 7.21
C GLY A 243 -8.99 22.87 5.94
N THR A 244 -8.73 22.06 4.93
CA THR A 244 -9.50 22.11 3.68
C THR A 244 -10.96 21.70 3.94
N GLY A 245 -11.89 22.65 3.86
CA GLY A 245 -13.32 22.40 4.07
C GLY A 245 -13.73 22.14 5.54
N ALA A 246 -12.83 22.38 6.50
CA ALA A 246 -13.10 22.17 7.93
C ALA A 246 -12.52 23.31 8.78
N SER A 247 -13.25 23.74 9.80
CA SER A 247 -12.82 24.79 10.74
C SER A 247 -13.40 24.52 12.12
N CYS A 248 -12.59 24.69 13.16
CA CYS A 248 -13.05 24.66 14.54
C CYS A 248 -12.34 25.70 15.40
N SER A 249 -13.09 26.29 16.33
CA SER A 249 -12.59 27.25 17.30
C SER A 249 -12.43 26.59 18.65
N ILE A 250 -11.26 26.77 19.26
CA ILE A 250 -10.83 26.14 20.50
C ILE A 250 -10.60 27.26 21.51
N PRO A 251 -11.31 27.27 22.65
CA PRO A 251 -11.01 28.20 23.73
C PRO A 251 -9.67 27.83 24.36
N ILE A 252 -8.79 28.83 24.52
CA ILE A 252 -7.48 28.67 25.15
C ILE A 252 -7.54 29.27 26.56
N THR A 253 -6.93 28.58 27.52
CA THR A 253 -6.97 28.99 28.92
C THR A 253 -5.89 30.05 29.15
N THR A 254 -6.26 31.24 29.65
CA THR A 254 -5.28 32.29 29.94
C THR A 254 -4.35 31.90 31.10
N ARG A 255 -3.13 32.43 31.10
CA ARG A 255 -2.09 32.12 32.10
C ARG A 255 -1.12 33.27 32.33
N SER A 256 -0.65 33.43 33.57
CA SER A 256 0.25 34.52 33.96
C SER A 256 1.74 34.22 33.75
N THR A 257 2.11 32.95 33.60
CA THR A 257 3.49 32.49 33.40
C THR A 257 3.62 31.78 32.07
N LEU A 258 4.78 31.95 31.40
CA LEU A 258 5.04 31.27 30.14
C LEU A 258 5.00 29.76 30.39
N GLY A 259 4.22 29.06 29.58
CA GLY A 259 4.14 27.62 29.65
C GLY A 259 3.32 27.05 28.50
N THR A 260 3.31 25.72 28.47
CA THR A 260 2.61 24.93 27.46
C THR A 260 1.31 24.38 28.03
N ASP A 261 0.23 24.47 27.25
CA ASP A 261 -1.07 23.93 27.64
C ASP A 261 -1.13 22.41 27.49
N ALA A 262 -2.17 21.83 28.10
CA ALA A 262 -2.61 20.49 27.74
C ALA A 262 -3.02 20.44 26.26
N LEU A 263 -2.99 19.24 25.66
CA LEU A 263 -3.40 19.05 24.27
C LEU A 263 -4.89 19.33 24.09
N TYR A 264 -5.21 20.25 23.18
CA TYR A 264 -6.58 20.55 22.79
C TYR A 264 -7.00 19.66 21.62
N ASN A 265 -8.14 18.97 21.73
CA ASN A 265 -8.65 18.17 20.61
C ASN A 265 -9.18 19.05 19.47
N VAL A 266 -8.75 18.76 18.25
CA VAL A 266 -9.19 19.41 17.01
C VAL A 266 -10.17 18.46 16.29
N SER A 267 -11.42 18.42 16.77
CA SER A 267 -12.41 17.43 16.30
C SER A 267 -12.91 17.65 14.87
N CYS A 268 -12.70 18.85 14.30
CA CYS A 268 -13.13 19.14 12.94
C CYS A 268 -12.24 18.53 11.85
N ILE A 269 -11.01 18.11 12.21
CA ILE A 269 -10.05 17.51 11.28
C ILE A 269 -9.99 16.00 11.54
N THR A 270 -10.53 15.23 10.61
CA THR A 270 -10.72 13.78 10.71
C THR A 270 -10.17 13.02 9.51
N THR A 271 -9.78 13.71 8.43
CA THR A 271 -9.28 13.08 7.21
C THR A 271 -7.96 13.71 6.74
N LEU A 272 -7.20 12.95 5.95
CA LEU A 272 -5.93 13.39 5.39
C LEU A 272 -6.10 14.57 4.40
N VAL A 273 -7.21 14.64 3.67
CA VAL A 273 -7.51 15.73 2.74
C VAL A 273 -7.62 17.07 3.46
N GLN A 274 -8.25 17.09 4.64
CA GLN A 274 -8.41 18.29 5.46
C GLN A 274 -7.06 18.86 5.94
N LEU A 275 -6.02 18.02 6.02
CA LEU A 275 -4.67 18.43 6.44
C LEU A 275 -3.88 19.21 5.37
N SER A 276 -4.31 19.23 4.10
CA SER A 276 -3.49 19.80 3.00
C SER A 276 -3.30 21.32 3.04
N SER A 277 -4.11 22.05 3.81
CA SER A 277 -4.05 23.52 3.92
C SER A 277 -4.19 24.00 5.37
N MET A 278 -3.51 23.34 6.30
CA MET A 278 -3.65 23.65 7.73
C MET A 278 -3.13 25.05 8.08
N THR A 279 -3.96 25.78 8.82
CA THR A 279 -3.59 27.06 9.45
C THR A 279 -4.18 27.12 10.85
N VAL A 280 -3.52 27.88 11.73
CA VAL A 280 -3.98 28.10 13.11
C VAL A 280 -4.00 29.59 13.38
N THR A 281 -5.20 30.15 13.58
CA THR A 281 -5.36 31.55 13.96
C THR A 281 -5.44 31.66 15.48
N TYR A 282 -4.45 32.31 16.10
CA TYR A 282 -4.45 32.61 17.52
C TYR A 282 -4.90 34.05 17.74
N ALA A 283 -5.96 34.24 18.53
CA ALA A 283 -6.56 35.55 18.76
C ALA A 283 -6.93 35.75 20.23
N GLY A 284 -6.57 36.91 20.78
CA GLY A 284 -6.94 37.35 22.12
C GLY A 284 -7.63 38.71 22.08
N LYS A 285 -8.70 38.88 22.86
CA LYS A 285 -9.49 40.12 22.94
C LYS A 285 -9.58 40.61 24.38
N LEU A 286 -9.25 41.89 24.60
CA LEU A 286 -9.39 42.53 25.90
C LEU A 286 -10.86 42.75 26.28
N THR A 287 -11.15 42.85 27.57
CA THR A 287 -12.51 43.16 28.09
C THR A 287 -13.07 44.45 27.47
N SER A 288 -14.39 44.53 27.35
CA SER A 288 -15.08 45.68 26.73
C SER A 288 -15.34 46.85 27.68
N SER A 289 -14.87 46.78 28.93
CA SER A 289 -15.11 47.78 29.97
C SER A 289 -13.82 48.31 30.55
N GLY A 290 -13.80 49.61 30.87
CA GLY A 290 -12.65 50.30 31.47
C GLY A 290 -11.52 50.57 30.47
N SER A 291 -10.30 50.63 30.99
CA SER A 291 -9.06 50.84 30.21
C SER A 291 -8.13 49.63 30.35
N PRO A 292 -8.57 48.42 29.91
CA PRO A 292 -7.77 47.22 30.09
C PRO A 292 -6.49 47.30 29.26
N SER A 293 -5.43 46.68 29.77
CA SER A 293 -4.17 46.48 29.04
C SER A 293 -3.61 45.10 29.37
N SER A 294 -3.10 44.42 28.35
CA SER A 294 -2.36 43.17 28.50
C SER A 294 -1.49 42.95 27.28
N SER A 295 -0.32 42.34 27.51
CA SER A 295 0.50 41.78 26.45
C SER A 295 0.18 40.30 26.29
N LEU A 296 -0.01 39.84 25.05
CA LEU A 296 -0.09 38.43 24.69
C LEU A 296 1.31 38.00 24.25
N TYR A 297 1.89 37.00 24.91
CA TYR A 297 3.16 36.40 24.52
C TYR A 297 2.85 35.03 23.94
N LEU A 298 3.25 34.78 22.70
CA LEU A 298 3.07 33.49 22.03
C LEU A 298 4.44 32.92 21.67
N ASP A 299 4.70 31.70 22.11
CA ASP A 299 5.94 30.94 21.91
C ASP A 299 5.79 29.90 20.80
N GLY A 300 4.62 29.27 20.67
CA GLY A 300 4.41 28.32 19.58
C GLY A 300 3.00 27.76 19.47
N LEU A 301 2.71 27.21 18.29
CA LEU A 301 1.45 26.57 17.92
C LEU A 301 1.74 25.26 17.19
N GLU A 302 1.94 24.17 17.94
CA GLU A 302 2.31 22.87 17.38
C GLU A 302 1.05 22.02 17.14
N LEU A 303 0.91 21.44 15.95
CA LEU A 303 -0.09 20.42 15.67
C LEU A 303 0.46 19.04 16.02
N VAL A 304 -0.24 18.29 16.86
CA VAL A 304 0.08 16.90 17.18
C VAL A 304 -0.92 16.01 16.46
N VAL A 305 -0.45 15.28 15.45
CA VAL A 305 -1.29 14.40 14.64
C VAL A 305 -0.99 12.96 15.00
N ASN A 306 -2.01 12.26 15.50
CA ASN A 306 -1.98 10.81 15.66
C ASN A 306 -2.65 10.19 14.43
N TYR A 307 -1.92 9.36 13.71
CA TYR A 307 -2.41 8.69 12.51
C TYR A 307 -1.95 7.25 12.49
N THR A 308 -2.70 6.41 11.79
CA THR A 308 -2.31 5.04 11.50
C THR A 308 -1.92 5.01 10.03
N PRO A 309 -0.62 4.88 9.68
CA PRO A 309 -0.24 4.69 8.30
C PRO A 309 -0.92 3.42 7.76
N PRO A 310 -1.21 3.33 6.44
CA PRO A 310 -1.54 2.03 5.87
C PRO A 310 -0.41 1.07 6.22
N ALA A 311 -0.63 -0.23 6.22
CA ALA A 311 0.45 -1.18 6.37
C ALA A 311 0.09 -2.40 5.55
N LEU A 312 1.04 -2.87 4.74
CA LEU A 312 0.88 -4.09 3.97
C LEU A 312 0.49 -5.20 4.94
N ARG A 313 -0.74 -5.66 4.82
CA ARG A 313 -1.34 -6.63 5.72
C ARG A 313 -0.67 -7.98 5.47
N ALA A 314 -0.54 -8.79 6.52
CA ALA A 314 -0.20 -10.19 6.31
C ALA A 314 -1.23 -10.80 5.35
N GLN A 315 -0.78 -11.63 4.42
CA GLN A 315 -1.63 -12.40 3.53
C GLN A 315 -2.66 -13.13 4.37
N SER A 316 -3.92 -12.80 4.10
CA SER A 316 -5.12 -13.38 4.66
C SER A 316 -5.95 -13.91 3.49
N GLY A 317 -6.97 -14.73 3.78
CA GLY A 317 -7.77 -15.34 2.72
C GLY A 317 -8.40 -16.64 3.19
N CYS A 318 -9.70 -16.77 2.93
CA CYS A 318 -10.52 -17.84 3.44
C CYS A 318 -10.30 -19.12 2.64
N ILE A 319 -9.47 -20.04 3.16
CA ILE A 319 -9.50 -21.45 2.74
C ILE A 319 -10.70 -22.12 3.41
N THR A 320 -11.89 -21.58 3.14
CA THR A 320 -13.13 -22.04 3.78
C THR A 320 -13.96 -22.91 2.84
N VAL A 321 -13.72 -22.82 1.53
CA VAL A 321 -14.44 -23.62 0.54
C VAL A 321 -13.46 -24.58 -0.14
N PRO A 322 -13.66 -25.91 -0.04
CA PRO A 322 -13.04 -26.85 -0.97
C PRO A 322 -13.46 -26.41 -2.38
N GLY A 323 -12.51 -25.96 -3.19
CA GLY A 323 -12.77 -25.47 -4.54
C GLY A 323 -13.78 -26.34 -5.26
N GLY A 324 -14.83 -25.72 -5.77
CA GLY A 324 -15.89 -26.43 -6.45
C GLY A 324 -15.44 -27.04 -7.77
N ILE A 325 -16.41 -27.47 -8.56
CA ILE A 325 -16.20 -28.15 -9.85
C ILE A 325 -15.48 -27.23 -10.88
N TRP A 326 -15.36 -25.93 -10.60
CA TRP A 326 -14.74 -24.91 -11.45
C TRP A 326 -13.52 -24.26 -10.78
N ALA A 327 -12.52 -23.89 -11.58
CA ALA A 327 -11.22 -23.40 -11.11
C ALA A 327 -11.25 -22.05 -10.39
N TYR A 328 -12.27 -21.23 -10.60
CA TYR A 328 -12.51 -20.01 -9.83
C TYR A 328 -13.92 -19.97 -9.29
N GLN A 329 -14.03 -19.68 -8.00
CA GLN A 329 -15.26 -19.28 -7.36
C GLN A 329 -14.97 -17.99 -6.62
N SER A 330 -15.84 -16.98 -6.75
CA SER A 330 -15.69 -15.69 -6.08
C SER A 330 -15.64 -15.79 -4.54
N GLY A 331 -15.89 -16.97 -3.95
CA GLY A 331 -15.71 -17.28 -2.53
C GLY A 331 -14.54 -18.22 -2.19
N ALA A 332 -13.73 -18.67 -3.15
CA ALA A 332 -12.60 -19.57 -2.90
C ALA A 332 -11.35 -18.86 -2.34
N CYS A 333 -11.32 -17.51 -2.42
CA CYS A 333 -10.23 -16.66 -1.94
C CYS A 333 -8.83 -17.11 -2.42
N SER A 334 -8.74 -17.44 -3.71
CA SER A 334 -7.49 -17.90 -4.31
C SER A 334 -6.57 -16.71 -4.58
N PHE A 335 -5.36 -16.79 -4.05
CA PHE A 335 -4.35 -15.74 -4.16
C PHE A 335 -3.98 -15.47 -5.61
N VAL A 336 -3.86 -16.54 -6.40
CA VAL A 336 -3.82 -16.49 -7.85
C VAL A 336 -4.80 -17.54 -8.37
N ALA A 337 -5.64 -17.15 -9.30
CA ALA A 337 -6.55 -18.02 -10.02
C ALA A 337 -6.35 -17.85 -11.53
N LEU A 338 -6.15 -18.96 -12.23
CA LEU A 338 -6.26 -19.01 -13.68
C LEU A 338 -7.62 -19.59 -14.04
N THR A 339 -8.37 -18.89 -14.89
CA THR A 339 -9.56 -19.45 -15.53
C THR A 339 -9.33 -19.47 -17.02
N SER A 340 -9.61 -20.57 -17.68
CA SER A 340 -9.12 -20.79 -19.05
C SER A 340 -10.19 -20.68 -20.11
N ILE A 341 -11.30 -19.99 -19.82
CA ILE A 341 -12.42 -19.82 -20.75
C ILE A 341 -12.04 -19.22 -22.11
N PHE A 342 -10.90 -18.52 -22.24
CA PHE A 342 -10.45 -17.92 -23.50
C PHE A 342 -9.01 -18.24 -23.93
N GLY A 343 -8.32 -19.15 -23.25
CA GLY A 343 -6.90 -19.43 -23.48
C GLY A 343 -5.98 -18.27 -23.05
N GLY A 344 -4.75 -18.59 -22.68
CA GLY A 344 -3.78 -17.63 -22.18
C GLY A 344 -2.42 -18.26 -21.87
N SER A 345 -1.46 -17.45 -21.47
CA SER A 345 -0.14 -17.95 -21.05
C SER A 345 0.28 -17.33 -19.73
N PHE A 346 0.77 -18.14 -18.80
CA PHE A 346 1.15 -17.74 -17.46
C PHE A 346 2.51 -18.34 -17.09
N TYR A 347 3.57 -17.58 -17.33
CA TYR A 347 4.95 -17.99 -17.11
C TYR A 347 5.56 -17.27 -15.91
N LEU A 348 6.01 -18.02 -14.93
CA LEU A 348 6.68 -17.55 -13.72
C LEU A 348 8.12 -18.08 -13.69
N ASN A 349 9.05 -17.24 -14.10
CA ASN A 349 10.49 -17.52 -13.98
C ASN A 349 10.97 -17.14 -12.58
N GLY A 350 10.65 -17.97 -11.59
CA GLY A 350 10.99 -17.78 -10.19
C GLY A 350 10.19 -18.71 -9.28
N THR A 351 10.21 -18.41 -7.97
CA THR A 351 9.52 -19.17 -6.92
C THR A 351 8.24 -18.47 -6.53
N VAL A 352 7.15 -19.23 -6.40
CA VAL A 352 5.91 -18.77 -5.77
C VAL A 352 5.96 -19.16 -4.30
N TYR A 353 5.89 -18.19 -3.39
CA TYR A 353 5.92 -18.42 -1.95
C TYR A 353 4.71 -17.75 -1.29
N ALA A 354 3.63 -18.49 -1.06
CA ALA A 354 2.40 -18.01 -0.42
C ALA A 354 1.84 -19.10 0.52
N PRO A 355 2.52 -19.41 1.64
CA PRO A 355 2.20 -20.56 2.49
C PRO A 355 0.87 -20.44 3.25
N LEU A 356 0.21 -19.28 3.17
CA LEU A 356 -1.10 -19.04 3.78
C LEU A 356 -2.23 -19.07 2.76
N ALA A 357 -1.94 -19.14 1.46
CA ALA A 357 -2.94 -19.01 0.42
C ALA A 357 -3.10 -20.24 -0.49
N ARG A 358 -4.17 -20.17 -1.28
CA ARG A 358 -4.55 -21.13 -2.31
C ARG A 358 -4.13 -20.63 -3.69
N LEU A 359 -3.59 -21.53 -4.51
CA LEU A 359 -3.29 -21.31 -5.93
C LEU A 359 -4.22 -22.17 -6.76
N ASP A 360 -4.98 -21.56 -7.67
CA ASP A 360 -5.89 -22.28 -8.55
C ASP A 360 -5.46 -22.15 -10.01
N LEU A 361 -5.25 -23.29 -10.67
CA LEU A 361 -4.75 -23.36 -12.04
C LEU A 361 -5.71 -24.20 -12.89
N GLU A 362 -6.49 -23.55 -13.74
CA GLU A 362 -7.18 -24.21 -14.85
C GLU A 362 -6.23 -24.35 -16.04
N LEU A 363 -6.12 -25.56 -16.58
CA LEU A 363 -5.14 -25.89 -17.62
C LEU A 363 -5.78 -26.20 -18.98
N THR A 364 -7.06 -25.85 -19.19
CA THR A 364 -7.75 -26.08 -20.47
C THR A 364 -7.29 -25.13 -21.59
N PHE A 365 -7.73 -25.43 -22.82
CA PHE A 365 -7.69 -24.53 -23.98
C PHE A 365 -6.33 -23.90 -24.30
N SER A 366 -5.27 -24.72 -24.31
CA SER A 366 -3.90 -24.29 -24.60
C SER A 366 -3.28 -23.34 -23.56
N THR A 367 -3.83 -23.30 -22.34
CA THR A 367 -3.21 -22.59 -21.23
C THR A 367 -1.81 -23.15 -20.97
N ARG A 368 -0.80 -22.27 -21.00
CA ARG A 368 0.59 -22.64 -20.73
C ARG A 368 0.98 -22.08 -19.38
N VAL A 369 1.20 -22.97 -18.41
CA VAL A 369 1.68 -22.61 -17.07
C VAL A 369 3.09 -23.13 -16.87
N GLN A 370 4.00 -22.27 -16.42
CA GLN A 370 5.36 -22.67 -16.07
C GLN A 370 5.78 -21.97 -14.78
N GLY A 371 6.30 -22.73 -13.82
CA GLY A 371 7.05 -22.22 -12.67
C GLY A 371 8.44 -22.83 -12.70
N THR A 372 9.51 -22.03 -12.70
CA THR A 372 10.87 -22.59 -12.88
C THR A 372 11.60 -22.93 -11.59
N ARG A 373 11.25 -22.31 -10.45
CA ARG A 373 11.98 -22.48 -9.17
C ARG A 373 11.14 -23.04 -8.02
N GLY A 374 9.92 -23.48 -8.30
CA GLY A 374 9.05 -24.17 -7.34
C GLY A 374 7.91 -23.33 -6.78
N ILE A 375 7.01 -24.01 -6.09
CA ILE A 375 5.77 -23.43 -5.55
C ILE A 375 5.62 -23.90 -4.09
N ILE A 376 5.44 -22.95 -3.18
CA ILE A 376 5.15 -23.15 -1.77
C ILE A 376 3.84 -22.45 -1.48
N VAL A 377 2.75 -23.20 -1.44
CA VAL A 377 1.41 -22.72 -1.15
C VAL A 377 0.73 -23.60 -0.11
N ARG A 378 -0.34 -23.11 0.50
CA ARG A 378 -1.10 -23.91 1.46
C ARG A 378 -1.93 -24.98 0.78
N SER A 379 -2.53 -24.63 -0.36
CA SER A 379 -3.30 -25.56 -1.19
C SER A 379 -3.17 -25.18 -2.65
N ILE A 380 -3.23 -26.17 -3.53
CA ILE A 380 -3.24 -25.98 -4.97
C ILE A 380 -4.43 -26.73 -5.56
N GLY A 381 -5.23 -26.04 -6.37
CA GLY A 381 -6.25 -26.64 -7.22
C GLY A 381 -5.73 -26.72 -8.64
N LEU A 382 -5.82 -27.90 -9.26
CA LEU A 382 -5.49 -28.12 -10.66
C LEU A 382 -6.74 -28.65 -11.36
N TRP A 383 -7.18 -27.98 -12.42
CA TRP A 383 -8.35 -28.38 -13.19
C TRP A 383 -7.97 -28.66 -14.64
N ASP A 384 -8.57 -29.73 -15.16
CA ASP A 384 -8.47 -30.19 -16.54
C ASP A 384 -7.06 -30.15 -17.14
N PRO A 385 -6.07 -30.82 -16.50
CA PRO A 385 -4.75 -30.97 -17.09
C PRO A 385 -4.88 -31.65 -18.46
N PRO A 386 -4.31 -31.09 -19.54
CA PRO A 386 -4.24 -31.81 -20.81
C PRO A 386 -3.44 -33.10 -20.60
N GLY A 387 -3.75 -34.16 -21.37
CA GLY A 387 -3.09 -35.47 -21.21
C GLY A 387 -1.55 -35.45 -21.36
N THR A 388 -0.98 -34.34 -21.83
CA THR A 388 0.46 -34.10 -21.98
C THR A 388 1.05 -33.10 -20.98
N SER A 389 0.29 -32.61 -20.00
CA SER A 389 0.80 -31.65 -19.01
C SER A 389 1.90 -32.29 -18.17
N THR A 390 3.12 -31.78 -18.28
CA THR A 390 4.24 -32.13 -17.40
C THR A 390 4.35 -31.10 -16.29
N PHE A 391 3.98 -31.48 -15.07
CA PHE A 391 4.32 -30.69 -13.88
C PHE A 391 5.76 -31.03 -13.47
N SER A 392 6.74 -30.22 -13.89
CA SER A 392 8.13 -30.37 -13.43
C SER A 392 8.47 -29.32 -12.38
N THR A 393 8.08 -29.51 -11.12
CA THR A 393 8.60 -28.66 -10.03
C THR A 393 8.68 -29.41 -8.69
N ASN A 394 9.69 -29.02 -7.89
CA ASN A 394 9.81 -29.33 -6.48
C ASN A 394 8.74 -28.54 -5.70
N ILE A 395 7.58 -29.16 -5.44
CA ILE A 395 6.54 -28.60 -4.56
C ILE A 395 6.95 -28.89 -3.11
N SER A 396 7.04 -27.85 -2.27
CA SER A 396 7.33 -28.00 -0.83
C SER A 396 6.24 -27.32 -0.01
N VAL A 397 5.73 -27.98 1.05
CA VAL A 397 4.57 -27.56 1.85
C VAL A 397 4.95 -27.63 3.35
N PRO A 398 5.05 -26.53 4.13
CA PRO A 398 5.76 -26.36 5.44
C PRO A 398 5.77 -27.50 6.52
N PRO A 399 6.70 -27.48 7.52
CA PRO A 399 7.22 -28.67 8.20
C PRO A 399 6.38 -29.19 9.38
N ALA A 400 5.78 -30.35 9.17
CA ALA A 400 5.62 -31.49 10.07
C ALA A 400 5.27 -32.69 9.16
N VAL A 401 5.62 -33.94 9.51
CA VAL A 401 5.41 -35.17 8.71
C VAL A 401 4.40 -34.96 7.59
N ARG A 402 4.91 -34.77 6.37
CA ARG A 402 4.12 -34.17 5.29
C ARG A 402 3.50 -35.29 4.46
N SER A 403 2.24 -35.12 4.09
CA SER A 403 1.57 -35.99 3.14
C SER A 403 1.11 -35.17 1.94
N VAL A 404 1.55 -35.50 0.72
CA VAL A 404 0.86 -35.01 -0.48
C VAL A 404 -0.24 -36.00 -0.80
N VAL A 405 -1.48 -35.54 -0.88
CA VAL A 405 -2.60 -36.36 -1.32
C VAL A 405 -2.91 -36.03 -2.78
N PHE A 406 -2.62 -36.96 -3.68
CA PHE A 406 -3.09 -36.90 -5.05
C PHE A 406 -4.47 -37.56 -5.12
N ILE A 407 -5.43 -36.86 -5.71
CA ILE A 407 -6.78 -37.37 -5.91
C ILE A 407 -7.05 -37.41 -7.41
N GLY A 408 -7.26 -38.60 -7.94
CA GLY A 408 -7.79 -38.81 -9.28
C GLY A 408 -9.31 -38.86 -9.24
N LEU A 409 -9.95 -37.94 -9.95
CA LEU A 409 -11.37 -37.96 -10.25
C LEU A 409 -11.57 -38.56 -11.65
N VAL A 410 -12.55 -39.43 -11.82
CA VAL A 410 -13.05 -39.87 -13.14
C VAL A 410 -14.55 -39.62 -13.14
N ASP A 411 -15.02 -38.84 -14.12
CA ASP A 411 -16.41 -38.39 -14.23
C ASP A 411 -16.94 -37.71 -12.96
N GLY A 412 -16.12 -36.86 -12.34
CA GLY A 412 -16.45 -36.15 -11.10
C GLY A 412 -16.47 -37.02 -9.84
N VAL A 413 -16.18 -38.32 -9.94
CA VAL A 413 -16.14 -39.25 -8.81
C VAL A 413 -14.69 -39.58 -8.45
N ARG A 414 -14.34 -39.55 -7.15
CA ARG A 414 -13.02 -40.00 -6.67
C ARG A 414 -12.82 -41.48 -7.03
N ARG A 415 -11.83 -41.77 -7.87
CA ARG A 415 -11.43 -43.13 -8.24
C ARG A 415 -10.05 -43.53 -7.77
N ILE A 416 -9.21 -42.56 -7.46
CA ILE A 416 -7.84 -42.84 -7.03
C ILE A 416 -7.49 -41.85 -5.94
N ARG A 417 -6.90 -42.36 -4.86
CA ARG A 417 -6.25 -41.53 -3.85
C ARG A 417 -4.84 -42.08 -3.65
N ALA A 418 -3.84 -41.27 -3.96
CA ALA A 418 -2.47 -41.54 -3.54
C ALA A 418 -2.10 -40.62 -2.38
N VAL A 419 -1.51 -41.17 -1.34
CA VAL A 419 -0.92 -40.41 -0.23
C VAL A 419 0.57 -40.66 -0.27
N VAL A 420 1.36 -39.61 -0.42
CA VAL A 420 2.83 -39.68 -0.39
C VAL A 420 3.29 -39.00 0.88
N ASN A 421 3.76 -39.79 1.84
CA ASN A 421 4.41 -39.28 3.03
C ASN A 421 5.87 -38.97 2.72
N TYR A 422 6.34 -37.82 3.18
CA TYR A 422 7.72 -37.42 3.00
C TYR A 422 8.22 -36.62 4.20
N THR A 423 9.53 -36.71 4.41
CA THR A 423 10.28 -35.88 5.35
C THR A 423 11.16 -34.96 4.54
N ASP A 424 11.19 -33.68 4.90
CA ASP A 424 12.17 -32.75 4.35
C ASP A 424 12.79 -31.91 5.47
N THR A 425 13.98 -31.39 5.18
CA THR A 425 14.62 -30.38 6.01
C THR A 425 14.07 -29.03 5.56
N PRO A 426 13.58 -28.15 6.45
CA PRO A 426 12.93 -26.88 6.09
C PRO A 426 13.95 -25.79 5.67
N SER A 427 14.92 -26.18 4.85
CA SER A 427 15.90 -25.31 4.21
C SER A 427 15.71 -25.37 2.70
N VAL A 428 15.63 -24.21 2.05
CA VAL A 428 15.52 -24.10 0.59
C VAL A 428 16.68 -24.85 -0.06
N GLY A 429 16.38 -25.71 -1.06
CA GLY A 429 17.38 -26.54 -1.74
C GLY A 429 17.64 -27.91 -1.11
N SER A 430 16.98 -28.25 0.00
CA SER A 430 17.08 -29.59 0.61
C SER A 430 16.22 -30.62 -0.13
N GLN A 431 16.73 -31.86 -0.24
CA GLN A 431 15.98 -32.97 -0.83
C GLN A 431 14.83 -33.41 0.10
N ALA A 432 13.66 -33.65 -0.48
CA ALA A 432 12.57 -34.35 0.20
C ALA A 432 12.79 -35.86 0.09
N VAL A 433 12.73 -36.56 1.22
CA VAL A 433 12.82 -38.02 1.27
C VAL A 433 11.40 -38.57 1.41
N VAL A 434 10.95 -39.30 0.38
CA VAL A 434 9.67 -40.02 0.44
C VAL A 434 9.80 -41.13 1.47
N SER A 435 9.03 -41.05 2.55
CA SER A 435 9.04 -42.04 3.63
C SER A 435 8.17 -43.25 3.31
N ASN A 436 7.00 -43.02 2.71
CA ASN A 436 6.18 -44.06 2.11
C ASN A 436 5.15 -43.46 1.14
N TRP A 437 4.55 -44.31 0.32
CA TRP A 437 3.39 -43.93 -0.49
C TRP A 437 2.35 -45.04 -0.43
N ALA A 438 1.08 -44.66 -0.48
CA ALA A 438 -0.05 -45.57 -0.51
C ALA A 438 -1.03 -45.12 -1.59
N VAL A 439 -1.46 -46.05 -2.44
CA VAL A 439 -2.53 -45.82 -3.43
C VAL A 439 -3.73 -46.66 -3.07
N SER A 440 -4.86 -45.99 -2.87
CA SER A 440 -6.17 -46.62 -2.84
C SER A 440 -6.85 -46.35 -4.19
N ARG A 441 -7.30 -47.42 -4.84
CA ARG A 441 -8.29 -47.35 -5.91
C ARG A 441 -9.69 -47.42 -5.33
#